data_AF-A0A202DHE9-F1
#
_entry.id   AF-A0A202DHE9-F1
#
_cell.length_a   1.000
_cell.length_b   1.000
_cell.length_c   1.000
_cell.angle_alpha   90.00
_cell.angle_beta   90.00
_cell.angle_gamma   90.00
#
_symmetry.space_group_name_H-M   'P 1'
#
loop_
_entity.id
_entity.type
_entity.pdbx_description
1 polymer ?
#
loop_
_entity_poly.entity_id
_entity_poly.type
_entity_poly.pdbx_seq_one_letter_code
_entity_poly.pdbx_strand_id
1 'polypeptide(L)'
;MPERNDDEQGRIDVAAIVKAEVELARKYFEKGNYEAARLFFRNALAIEGLADDDASSKRANHLLNMIKRSEKSARTVQKQCPRCGGSGKQEVKLSALEGASSEKKGFMGAKNSSKKVPGKTCDRCRGNGKVSGIGKMIDLKFQAAREDKAFREHQQARKYEPVGNAWVPQDLVNSLDVKEKAKLMRGVVTPCSKCAGFGRIDCKDCKGEGRVKCDNRECINGRVPLEDGDSTVTRMQGKASKRCRECLGRGSLLCEDCDGDATVLCKYCEGSGESEKCRKCSGRGYIECRRCGGSMEYKGKECTYCRTEGVSICTSCNGEGHKQ
;
A
#
# COMPACT_ATOMS: atom_id res chain seq x y z
N MET A 1 -56.78 -15.42 -0.43
CA MET A 1 -55.91 -15.60 -1.60
C MET A 1 -54.52 -15.16 -1.18
N PRO A 2 -53.51 -16.03 -1.17
CA PRO A 2 -52.14 -15.60 -0.88
C PRO A 2 -51.59 -14.90 -2.13
N GLU A 3 -51.20 -13.64 -1.97
CA GLU A 3 -50.39 -12.93 -2.95
C GLU A 3 -49.05 -13.64 -3.06
N ARG A 4 -48.75 -14.11 -4.27
CA ARG A 4 -47.48 -14.75 -4.60
C ARG A 4 -46.42 -13.65 -4.73
N ASN A 5 -45.42 -13.71 -3.86
CA ASN A 5 -44.13 -13.05 -4.05
C ASN A 5 -43.38 -13.75 -5.19
N ASP A 6 -43.71 -13.40 -6.45
CA ASP A 6 -43.05 -13.94 -7.65
C ASP A 6 -41.92 -13.01 -8.18
N ASP A 7 -41.62 -11.89 -7.49
CA ASP A 7 -40.58 -10.91 -7.92
C ASP A 7 -39.16 -11.19 -7.39
N GLU A 8 -38.94 -12.29 -6.67
CA GLU A 8 -37.62 -12.59 -6.08
C GLU A 8 -36.77 -13.59 -6.90
N GLN A 9 -37.34 -14.23 -7.94
CA GLN A 9 -36.66 -15.27 -8.71
C GLN A 9 -35.68 -14.78 -9.81
N GLY A 10 -35.55 -13.47 -10.05
CA GLY A 10 -34.70 -12.92 -11.11
C GLY A 10 -33.53 -12.05 -10.63
N ARG A 11 -33.42 -11.75 -9.33
CA ARG A 11 -32.39 -10.84 -8.84
C ARG A 11 -31.09 -11.61 -8.66
N ILE A 12 -30.08 -11.20 -9.42
CA ILE A 12 -28.73 -11.76 -9.35
C ILE A 12 -28.26 -11.74 -7.89
N ASP A 13 -27.83 -12.90 -7.39
CA ASP A 13 -27.41 -13.08 -6.01
C ASP A 13 -26.07 -12.35 -5.76
N VAL A 14 -26.18 -11.11 -5.30
CA VAL A 14 -25.05 -10.25 -4.91
C VAL A 14 -24.18 -10.95 -3.85
N ALA A 15 -24.79 -11.69 -2.91
CA ALA A 15 -24.04 -12.37 -1.86
C ALA A 15 -23.19 -13.53 -2.42
N ALA A 16 -23.69 -14.26 -3.42
CA ALA A 16 -22.90 -15.27 -4.12
C ALA A 16 -21.69 -14.65 -4.86
N ILE A 17 -21.89 -13.50 -5.52
CA ILE A 17 -20.79 -12.78 -6.20
C ILE A 17 -19.73 -12.33 -5.20
N VAL A 18 -20.15 -11.71 -4.09
CA VAL A 18 -19.24 -11.27 -3.02
C VAL A 18 -18.46 -12.46 -2.45
N LYS A 19 -19.13 -13.59 -2.20
CA LYS A 19 -18.49 -14.82 -1.70
C LYS A 19 -17.41 -15.31 -2.67
N ALA A 20 -17.70 -15.36 -3.97
CA ALA A 20 -16.73 -15.78 -4.99
C ALA A 20 -15.49 -14.86 -5.04
N GLU A 21 -15.68 -13.54 -4.97
CA GLU A 21 -14.57 -12.57 -4.89
C GLU A 21 -13.72 -12.79 -3.64
N VAL A 22 -14.35 -13.01 -2.48
CA VAL A 22 -13.66 -13.26 -1.20
C VAL A 22 -12.85 -14.55 -1.23
N GLU A 23 -13.37 -15.62 -1.83
CA GLU A 23 -12.64 -16.88 -1.97
C GLU A 23 -11.38 -16.73 -2.83
N LEU A 24 -11.46 -15.99 -3.94
CA LEU A 24 -10.29 -15.67 -4.76
C LEU A 24 -9.30 -14.79 -3.98
N ALA A 25 -9.78 -13.77 -3.27
CA ALA A 25 -8.95 -12.91 -2.45
C ALA A 25 -8.14 -13.71 -1.41
N ARG A 26 -8.78 -14.66 -0.72
CA ARG A 26 -8.12 -15.54 0.26
C ARG A 26 -7.05 -16.41 -0.38
N LYS A 27 -7.32 -17.00 -1.56
CA LYS A 27 -6.31 -17.79 -2.31
C LYS A 27 -5.07 -16.96 -2.64
N TYR A 28 -5.23 -15.71 -3.08
CA TYR A 28 -4.09 -14.83 -3.34
C TYR A 28 -3.36 -14.44 -2.04
N PHE A 29 -4.11 -14.19 -0.97
CA PHE A 29 -3.55 -13.84 0.34
C PHE A 29 -2.66 -14.96 0.90
N GLU A 30 -3.12 -16.21 0.84
CA GLU A 30 -2.39 -17.40 1.29
C GLU A 30 -1.10 -17.63 0.49
N LYS A 31 -1.12 -17.31 -0.81
CA LYS A 31 0.07 -17.36 -1.68
C LYS A 31 1.05 -16.20 -1.45
N GLY A 32 0.74 -15.27 -0.55
CA GLY A 32 1.55 -14.09 -0.28
C GLY A 32 1.41 -12.97 -1.32
N ASN A 33 0.48 -13.09 -2.28
CA ASN A 33 0.16 -12.01 -3.21
C ASN A 33 -0.89 -11.07 -2.61
N TYR A 34 -0.43 -10.27 -1.65
CA TYR A 34 -1.30 -9.41 -0.86
C TYR A 34 -1.92 -8.24 -1.65
N GLU A 35 -1.27 -7.74 -2.71
CA GLU A 35 -1.85 -6.70 -3.56
C GLU A 35 -3.00 -7.23 -4.42
N ALA A 36 -2.85 -8.40 -5.04
CA ALA A 36 -3.97 -9.03 -5.74
C ALA A 36 -5.13 -9.31 -4.78
N ALA A 37 -4.84 -9.90 -3.61
CA ALA A 37 -5.85 -10.14 -2.59
C ALA A 37 -6.61 -8.86 -2.19
N ARG A 38 -5.88 -7.75 -2.02
CA ARG A 38 -6.47 -6.44 -1.71
C ARG A 38 -7.45 -5.98 -2.79
N LEU A 39 -7.12 -6.13 -4.07
CA LEU A 39 -7.98 -5.73 -5.18
C LEU A 39 -9.29 -6.52 -5.18
N PHE A 40 -9.23 -7.85 -4.99
CA PHE A 40 -10.43 -8.68 -4.86
C PHE A 40 -11.27 -8.33 -3.63
N PHE A 41 -10.66 -8.09 -2.46
CA PHE A 41 -11.41 -7.66 -1.28
C PHE A 41 -12.07 -6.29 -1.47
N ARG A 42 -11.40 -5.34 -2.14
CA ARG A 42 -11.98 -4.03 -2.48
C ARG A 42 -13.15 -4.17 -3.44
N ASN A 43 -13.03 -5.03 -4.45
CA ASN A 43 -14.10 -5.30 -5.37
C ASN A 43 -15.31 -5.94 -4.67
N ALA A 44 -15.06 -6.94 -3.82
CA ALA A 44 -16.07 -7.58 -2.98
C ALA A 44 -16.79 -6.56 -2.09
N LEU A 45 -16.06 -5.62 -1.48
CA LEU A 45 -16.63 -4.57 -0.65
C LEU A 45 -17.53 -3.61 -1.45
N ALA A 46 -17.12 -3.25 -2.67
CA ALA A 46 -17.93 -2.40 -3.53
C ALA A 46 -19.25 -3.08 -3.94
N ILE A 47 -19.20 -4.36 -4.28
CA ILE A 47 -20.37 -5.16 -4.62
C ILE A 47 -21.27 -5.38 -3.40
N GLU A 48 -20.69 -5.61 -2.22
CA GLU A 48 -21.45 -5.73 -0.96
C GLU A 48 -22.25 -4.46 -0.66
N GLY A 49 -21.74 -3.27 -1.02
CA GLY A 49 -22.44 -1.99 -0.89
C GLY A 49 -23.70 -1.84 -1.77
N LEU A 50 -24.00 -2.81 -2.64
CA LEU A 50 -25.29 -2.92 -3.33
C LEU A 50 -26.34 -3.66 -2.51
N ALA A 51 -25.93 -4.58 -1.64
CA ALA A 51 -26.83 -5.42 -0.85
C ALA A 51 -27.29 -4.73 0.44
N ASP A 52 -26.49 -3.80 0.96
CA ASP A 52 -26.75 -3.15 2.24
C ASP A 52 -26.48 -1.63 2.12
N ASP A 53 -27.49 -0.82 2.46
CA ASP A 53 -27.33 0.64 2.51
C ASP A 53 -26.47 1.07 3.71
N ASP A 54 -26.40 0.21 4.74
CA ASP A 54 -25.54 0.42 5.89
C ASP A 54 -24.16 -0.19 5.67
N ALA A 55 -23.18 0.69 5.44
CA ALA A 55 -21.74 0.37 5.43
C ALA A 55 -21.23 -0.29 6.74
N SER A 56 -22.10 -0.46 7.74
CA SER A 56 -21.84 -1.04 9.05
C SER A 56 -22.11 -2.55 9.13
N SER A 57 -22.46 -3.21 8.01
CA SER A 57 -22.69 -4.65 8.01
C SER A 57 -21.47 -5.41 8.55
N LYS A 58 -21.71 -6.52 9.29
CA LYS A 58 -20.61 -7.36 9.84
C LYS A 58 -19.68 -7.84 8.73
N ARG A 59 -20.22 -8.09 7.53
CA ARG A 59 -19.45 -8.54 6.36
C ARG A 59 -18.62 -7.41 5.77
N ALA A 60 -19.19 -6.21 5.60
CA ALA A 60 -18.45 -5.03 5.14
C ALA A 60 -17.27 -4.69 6.07
N ASN A 61 -17.49 -4.72 7.39
CA ASN A 61 -16.43 -4.53 8.38
C ASN A 61 -15.34 -5.61 8.31
N HIS A 62 -15.73 -6.87 8.08
CA HIS A 62 -14.76 -7.95 7.86
C HIS A 62 -13.91 -7.71 6.61
N LEU A 63 -14.54 -7.31 5.49
CA LEU A 63 -13.83 -6.97 4.25
C LEU A 63 -12.86 -5.81 4.43
N LEU A 64 -13.28 -4.74 5.10
CA LEU A 64 -12.42 -3.61 5.45
C LEU A 64 -11.18 -4.04 6.26
N ASN A 65 -11.36 -4.92 7.24
CA ASN A 65 -10.25 -5.46 8.03
C ASN A 65 -9.29 -6.30 7.17
N MET A 66 -9.83 -7.10 6.24
CA MET A 66 -9.02 -7.89 5.31
C MET A 66 -8.26 -7.02 4.30
N ILE A 67 -8.85 -5.92 3.82
CA ILE A 67 -8.19 -4.92 2.99
C ILE A 67 -7.01 -4.31 3.76
N LYS A 68 -7.24 -3.80 4.98
CA LYS A 68 -6.18 -3.22 5.83
C LYS A 68 -5.05 -4.21 6.11
N ARG A 69 -5.38 -5.47 6.39
CA ARG A 69 -4.39 -6.54 6.61
C ARG A 69 -3.59 -6.83 5.35
N SER A 70 -4.24 -6.86 4.18
CA SER A 70 -3.58 -7.07 2.88
C SER A 70 -2.64 -5.91 2.58
N GLU A 71 -3.06 -4.66 2.79
CA GLU A 71 -2.22 -3.47 2.62
C GLU A 71 -0.99 -3.48 3.54
N LYS A 72 -1.16 -3.82 4.83
CA LYS A 72 -0.04 -3.91 5.75
C LYS A 72 0.96 -5.00 5.33
N SER A 73 0.45 -6.14 4.87
CA SER A 73 1.27 -7.27 4.45
C SER A 73 1.99 -6.98 3.13
N ALA A 74 1.31 -6.39 2.14
CA ALA A 74 1.88 -6.00 0.86
C ALA A 74 3.04 -5.00 1.01
N ARG A 75 2.90 -4.06 1.96
CA ARG A 75 3.94 -3.08 2.26
C ARG A 75 5.15 -3.67 2.99
N THR A 76 5.00 -4.81 3.64
CA THR A 76 6.05 -5.41 4.47
C THR A 76 6.97 -6.27 3.62
N VAL A 77 8.23 -5.86 3.49
CA VAL A 77 9.27 -6.59 2.78
C VAL A 77 10.38 -7.05 3.73
N GLN A 78 11.06 -8.14 3.37
CA GLN A 78 12.25 -8.58 4.07
C GLN A 78 13.47 -7.81 3.55
N LYS A 79 14.03 -6.93 4.39
CA LYS A 79 15.26 -6.19 4.08
C LYS A 79 16.48 -6.88 4.67
N GLN A 80 17.65 -6.66 4.09
CA GLN A 80 18.90 -7.08 4.71
C GLN A 80 19.05 -6.41 6.08
N CYS A 81 19.46 -7.18 7.08
CA CYS A 81 19.65 -6.67 8.42
C CYS A 81 20.76 -5.62 8.43
N PRO A 82 20.49 -4.36 8.80
CA PRO A 82 21.47 -3.28 8.75
C PRO A 82 22.53 -3.39 9.86
N ARG A 83 22.53 -4.46 10.66
CA ARG A 83 23.55 -4.74 11.68
C ARG A 83 24.60 -5.74 11.24
N CYS A 84 24.19 -6.80 10.56
CA CYS A 84 25.10 -7.81 10.06
C CYS A 84 25.29 -7.72 8.53
N GLY A 85 24.63 -6.78 7.86
CA GLY A 85 24.69 -6.64 6.39
C GLY A 85 24.16 -7.87 5.66
N GLY A 86 23.19 -8.58 6.24
CA GLY A 86 22.70 -9.85 5.67
C GLY A 86 23.35 -11.11 6.22
N SER A 87 24.53 -11.03 6.85
CA SER A 87 25.30 -12.23 7.23
C SER A 87 24.72 -13.03 8.40
N GLY A 88 23.75 -12.49 9.14
CA GLY A 88 23.20 -13.13 10.35
C GLY A 88 24.15 -13.14 11.56
N LYS A 89 25.42 -12.78 11.40
CA LYS A 89 26.45 -12.80 12.44
C LYS A 89 27.04 -11.41 12.67
N GLN A 90 27.55 -11.14 13.87
CA GLN A 90 28.27 -9.89 14.15
C GLN A 90 29.70 -10.03 13.63
N GLU A 91 30.13 -9.15 12.72
CA GLU A 91 31.52 -9.14 12.27
C GLU A 91 32.41 -8.52 13.35
N VAL A 92 33.30 -9.33 13.94
CA VAL A 92 34.41 -8.84 14.77
C VAL A 92 35.63 -8.77 13.87
N LYS A 93 36.11 -7.56 13.56
CA LYS A 93 37.43 -7.39 12.94
C LYS A 93 38.46 -7.46 14.06
N LEU A 94 39.15 -8.60 14.15
CA LEU A 94 40.38 -8.71 14.92
C LEU A 94 41.51 -8.19 14.03
N SER A 95 42.12 -7.09 14.42
CA SER A 95 43.41 -6.69 13.87
C SER A 95 44.43 -7.70 14.39
N ALA A 96 45.06 -8.46 13.49
CA ALA A 96 46.16 -9.32 13.88
C ALA A 96 47.31 -8.43 14.35
N LEU A 97 47.73 -8.59 15.61
CA LEU A 97 49.06 -8.18 16.05
C LEU A 97 50.05 -9.12 15.37
N GLU A 98 50.48 -8.77 14.16
CA GLU A 98 51.72 -9.33 13.63
C GLU A 98 52.86 -8.73 14.46
N GLY A 99 53.39 -9.53 15.38
CA GLY A 99 54.60 -9.19 16.08
C GLY A 99 55.75 -9.15 15.10
N ALA A 100 56.31 -7.98 14.88
CA ALA A 100 57.72 -7.82 14.56
C ALA A 100 58.17 -6.40 14.89
N SER A 101 59.08 -6.34 15.85
CA SER A 101 60.05 -5.30 16.08
C SER A 101 60.76 -4.84 14.80
N SER A 102 61.35 -3.65 14.91
CA SER A 102 62.40 -3.03 14.08
C SER A 102 62.02 -2.39 12.74
N GLU A 103 62.07 -1.05 12.76
CA GLU A 103 62.75 -0.17 11.80
C GLU A 103 62.84 -0.60 10.33
N LYS A 104 62.05 0.04 9.45
CA LYS A 104 62.56 0.90 8.36
C LYS A 104 61.45 1.38 7.42
N LYS A 105 61.73 2.56 6.86
CA LYS A 105 60.93 3.37 5.95
C LYS A 105 60.54 2.63 4.66
N GLY A 106 59.30 2.84 4.24
CA GLY A 106 58.86 2.78 2.84
C GLY A 106 58.24 1.46 2.40
N PHE A 107 56.90 1.34 2.48
CA PHE A 107 56.18 0.41 1.61
C PHE A 107 54.72 0.81 1.41
N MET A 108 54.33 0.93 0.14
CA MET A 108 52.96 1.15 -0.31
C MET A 108 52.11 -0.11 -0.08
N GLY A 109 50.89 0.08 0.42
CA GLY A 109 49.78 -0.85 0.16
C GLY A 109 49.70 -2.11 1.02
N ALA A 110 49.72 -1.99 2.35
CA ALA A 110 49.32 -3.09 3.22
C ALA A 110 47.81 -3.36 3.07
N LYS A 111 47.45 -4.39 2.30
CA LYS A 111 46.08 -4.91 2.24
C LYS A 111 45.73 -5.49 3.61
N ASN A 112 44.99 -4.73 4.41
CA ASN A 112 44.37 -5.21 5.64
C ASN A 112 43.43 -6.39 5.34
N SER A 113 43.96 -7.61 5.37
CA SER A 113 43.18 -8.84 5.29
C SER A 113 42.49 -9.06 6.63
N SER A 114 41.38 -8.37 6.85
CA SER A 114 40.52 -8.65 8.00
C SER A 114 39.95 -10.06 7.85
N LYS A 115 40.55 -11.05 8.52
CA LYS A 115 39.99 -12.41 8.61
C LYS A 115 38.64 -12.33 9.33
N LYS A 116 37.57 -12.73 8.63
CA LYS A 116 36.22 -12.81 9.20
C LYS A 116 36.16 -14.02 10.14
N VAL A 117 36.31 -13.80 11.44
CA VAL A 117 36.08 -14.85 12.43
C VAL A 117 34.55 -15.03 12.61
N PRO A 118 34.03 -16.26 12.73
CA PRO A 118 32.60 -16.49 12.94
C PRO A 118 32.15 -15.86 14.27
N GLY A 119 31.58 -14.66 14.19
CA GLY A 119 31.10 -13.94 15.37
C GLY A 119 29.73 -14.41 15.86
N LYS A 120 29.37 -13.94 17.06
CA LYS A 120 28.10 -14.21 17.73
C LYS A 120 26.90 -13.90 16.82
N THR A 121 25.80 -14.64 17.02
CA THR A 121 24.54 -14.41 16.30
C THR A 121 24.12 -12.94 16.41
N CYS A 122 23.69 -12.36 15.29
CA CYS A 122 23.22 -10.98 15.29
C CYS A 122 21.90 -10.89 16.06
N ASP A 123 21.96 -10.32 17.25
CA ASP A 123 20.83 -10.01 18.13
C ASP A 123 19.63 -9.34 17.44
N ARG A 124 19.86 -8.44 16.46
CA ARG A 124 18.79 -7.73 15.76
C ARG A 124 17.96 -8.62 14.83
N CYS A 125 18.61 -9.50 14.07
CA CYS A 125 17.91 -10.41 13.15
C CYS A 125 17.84 -11.85 13.67
N ARG A 126 18.35 -12.09 14.89
CA ARG A 126 18.46 -13.41 15.53
C ARG A 126 19.06 -14.47 14.61
N GLY A 127 20.07 -14.11 13.82
CA GLY A 127 20.72 -15.04 12.88
C GLY A 127 20.13 -15.06 11.45
N ASN A 128 18.91 -14.57 11.23
CA ASN A 128 18.24 -14.69 9.92
C ASN A 128 18.84 -13.84 8.79
N GLY A 129 19.72 -12.89 9.13
CA GLY A 129 20.29 -11.96 8.17
C GLY A 129 19.29 -10.94 7.60
N LYS A 130 17.98 -11.13 7.79
CA LYS A 130 16.91 -10.26 7.30
C LYS A 130 16.08 -9.69 8.45
N VAL A 131 15.45 -8.56 8.20
CA VAL A 131 14.49 -7.92 9.11
C VAL A 131 13.30 -7.42 8.29
N SER A 132 12.11 -7.54 8.86
CA SER A 132 10.91 -6.94 8.27
C SER A 132 11.03 -5.41 8.26
N GLY A 133 10.61 -4.79 7.16
CA GLY A 133 10.52 -3.33 7.03
C GLY A 133 9.58 -2.96 5.90
N ILE A 134 9.33 -1.67 5.73
CA ILE A 134 8.43 -1.19 4.66
C ILE A 134 9.20 -1.12 3.33
N GLY A 135 8.61 -1.64 2.25
CA GLY A 135 9.17 -1.54 0.89
C GLY A 135 9.34 -0.09 0.44
N LYS A 136 10.21 0.16 -0.54
CA LYS A 136 10.30 1.50 -1.13
C LYS A 136 9.03 1.79 -1.90
N MET A 137 8.56 3.03 -1.85
CA MET A 137 7.31 3.39 -2.52
C MET A 137 7.35 3.15 -4.03
N ILE A 138 8.52 3.27 -4.67
CA ILE A 138 8.63 2.98 -6.11
C ILE A 138 8.40 1.50 -6.43
N ASP A 139 8.95 0.60 -5.62
CA ASP A 139 8.79 -0.85 -5.79
C ASP A 139 7.35 -1.26 -5.51
N LEU A 140 6.75 -0.70 -4.45
CA LEU A 140 5.35 -0.94 -4.09
C LEU A 140 4.39 -0.44 -5.17
N LYS A 141 4.65 0.73 -5.76
CA LYS A 141 3.89 1.26 -6.90
C LYS A 141 3.98 0.36 -8.12
N PHE A 142 5.18 -0.11 -8.45
CA PHE A 142 5.39 -1.02 -9.57
C PHE A 142 4.66 -2.34 -9.37
N GLN A 143 4.76 -2.92 -8.17
CA GLN A 143 4.04 -4.13 -7.82
C GLN A 143 2.52 -3.92 -7.91
N ALA A 144 1.99 -2.84 -7.31
CA ALA A 144 0.56 -2.53 -7.37
C ALA A 144 0.05 -2.37 -8.80
N ALA A 145 0.79 -1.68 -9.68
CA ALA A 145 0.42 -1.53 -11.08
C ALA A 145 0.41 -2.86 -11.85
N ARG A 146 1.37 -3.74 -11.57
CA ARG A 146 1.42 -5.08 -12.16
C ARG A 146 0.22 -5.93 -11.72
N GLU A 147 -0.08 -5.95 -10.43
CA GLU A 147 -1.20 -6.72 -9.91
C GLU A 147 -2.57 -6.12 -10.33
N ASP A 148 -2.68 -4.80 -10.48
CA ASP A 148 -3.88 -4.15 -11.04
C ASP A 148 -4.15 -4.64 -12.47
N LYS A 149 -3.11 -4.66 -13.32
CA LYS A 149 -3.24 -5.19 -14.69
C LYS A 149 -3.69 -6.66 -14.69
N ALA A 150 -3.03 -7.50 -13.89
CA ALA A 150 -3.38 -8.92 -13.80
C ALA A 150 -4.80 -9.15 -13.27
N PHE A 151 -5.23 -8.34 -12.30
CA PHE A 151 -6.60 -8.35 -11.79
C PHE A 151 -7.62 -8.01 -12.87
N ARG A 152 -7.39 -6.94 -13.66
CA ARG A 152 -8.29 -6.56 -14.77
C ARG A 152 -8.41 -7.68 -15.81
N GLU A 153 -7.29 -8.25 -16.22
CA GLU A 153 -7.27 -9.38 -17.17
C GLU A 153 -8.05 -10.59 -16.61
N HIS A 154 -7.90 -10.87 -15.32
CA HIS A 154 -8.64 -11.95 -14.64
C HIS A 154 -10.15 -11.68 -14.61
N GLN A 155 -10.57 -10.45 -14.33
CA GLN A 155 -12.00 -10.10 -14.32
C GLN A 155 -12.61 -10.14 -15.73
N GLN A 156 -11.90 -9.66 -16.75
CA GLN A 156 -12.34 -9.75 -18.14
C GLN A 156 -12.53 -11.22 -18.57
N ALA A 157 -11.62 -12.11 -18.21
CA ALA A 157 -11.74 -13.55 -18.50
C ALA A 157 -12.99 -14.18 -17.86
N ARG A 158 -13.50 -13.60 -16.76
CA ARG A 158 -14.73 -14.03 -16.08
C ARG A 158 -16.00 -13.36 -16.63
N LYS A 159 -15.90 -12.58 -17.71
CA LYS A 159 -16.99 -11.76 -18.26
C LYS A 159 -17.53 -10.72 -17.28
N TYR A 160 -16.64 -10.18 -16.44
CA TYR A 160 -16.96 -9.03 -15.63
C TYR A 160 -16.67 -7.76 -16.42
N GLU A 161 -17.53 -6.76 -16.26
CA GLU A 161 -17.39 -5.46 -16.88
C GLU A 161 -17.05 -4.40 -15.81
N PRO A 162 -16.25 -3.37 -16.18
CA PRO A 162 -15.91 -2.30 -15.26
C PRO A 162 -17.07 -1.31 -15.10
N VAL A 163 -17.47 -1.07 -13.86
CA VAL A 163 -18.38 0.01 -13.45
C VAL A 163 -17.58 0.95 -12.55
N GLY A 164 -16.93 1.94 -13.17
CA GLY A 164 -15.86 2.72 -12.52
C GLY A 164 -14.64 1.85 -12.27
N ASN A 165 -14.19 1.77 -11.02
CA ASN A 165 -13.09 0.86 -10.61
C ASN A 165 -13.59 -0.49 -10.05
N ALA A 166 -14.90 -0.67 -9.89
CA ALA A 166 -15.49 -1.96 -9.53
C ALA A 166 -15.64 -2.83 -10.78
N TRP A 167 -15.53 -4.14 -10.62
CA TRP A 167 -15.71 -5.14 -11.66
C TRP A 167 -16.88 -6.03 -11.28
N VAL A 168 -17.88 -6.09 -12.14
CA VAL A 168 -19.18 -6.68 -11.84
C VAL A 168 -19.59 -7.60 -12.99
N PRO A 169 -20.25 -8.75 -12.75
CA PRO A 169 -20.77 -9.58 -13.84
C PRO A 169 -21.64 -8.77 -14.80
N GLN A 170 -21.50 -9.02 -16.10
CA GLN A 170 -22.23 -8.30 -17.15
C GLN A 170 -23.75 -8.31 -16.92
N ASP A 171 -24.33 -9.44 -16.50
CA ASP A 171 -25.77 -9.56 -16.23
C ASP A 171 -26.22 -8.59 -15.13
N LEU A 172 -25.38 -8.37 -14.11
CA LEU A 172 -25.66 -7.44 -13.02
C LEU A 172 -25.51 -6.00 -13.51
N VAL A 173 -24.54 -5.69 -14.38
CA VAL A 173 -24.41 -4.35 -14.98
C VAL A 173 -25.69 -3.88 -15.69
N ASN A 174 -26.35 -4.82 -16.37
CA ASN A 174 -27.58 -4.55 -17.11
C ASN A 174 -28.78 -4.26 -16.21
N SER A 175 -28.80 -4.79 -14.98
CA SER A 175 -29.90 -4.58 -14.04
C SER A 175 -29.74 -3.37 -13.12
N LEU A 176 -28.57 -2.73 -13.10
CA LEU A 176 -28.28 -1.64 -12.15
C LEU A 176 -28.81 -0.28 -12.62
N ASP A 177 -29.44 0.44 -11.69
CA ASP A 177 -29.81 1.85 -11.88
C ASP A 177 -28.59 2.81 -11.75
N VAL A 178 -28.77 4.09 -12.03
CA VAL A 178 -27.72 5.13 -11.95
C VAL A 178 -27.18 5.30 -10.53
N LYS A 179 -28.02 5.16 -9.49
CA LYS A 179 -27.61 5.31 -8.09
C LYS A 179 -26.76 4.12 -7.67
N GLU A 180 -27.16 2.90 -8.02
CA GLU A 180 -26.44 1.66 -7.80
C GLU A 180 -25.11 1.64 -8.55
N LYS A 181 -25.10 2.07 -9.82
CA LYS A 181 -23.84 2.29 -10.57
C LYS A 181 -22.93 3.29 -9.87
N ALA A 182 -23.46 4.41 -9.39
CA ALA A 182 -22.68 5.39 -8.63
C ALA A 182 -22.23 4.86 -7.26
N LYS A 183 -23.00 3.96 -6.60
CA LYS A 183 -22.57 3.26 -5.38
C LYS A 183 -21.36 2.37 -5.67
N LEU A 184 -21.40 1.55 -6.71
CA LEU A 184 -20.27 0.70 -7.13
C LEU A 184 -19.02 1.53 -7.46
N MET A 185 -19.18 2.59 -8.25
CA MET A 185 -18.09 3.47 -8.65
C MET A 185 -17.40 4.12 -7.44
N ARG A 186 -18.15 4.37 -6.35
CA ARG A 186 -17.62 4.89 -5.09
C ARG A 186 -17.05 3.81 -4.18
N GLY A 187 -17.56 2.58 -4.25
CA GLY A 187 -17.09 1.47 -3.42
C GLY A 187 -15.62 1.11 -3.67
N VAL A 188 -15.13 1.36 -4.89
CA VAL A 188 -13.70 1.29 -5.21
C VAL A 188 -13.19 2.69 -5.57
N VAL A 189 -12.88 3.49 -4.55
CA VAL A 189 -12.39 4.86 -4.74
C VAL A 189 -11.08 4.88 -5.54
N THR A 190 -10.99 5.81 -6.50
CA THR A 190 -9.77 6.05 -7.28
C THR A 190 -8.60 6.33 -6.33
N PRO A 191 -7.51 5.55 -6.43
CA PRO A 191 -6.37 5.75 -5.57
C PRO A 191 -5.75 7.13 -5.84
N CYS A 192 -5.34 7.82 -4.79
CA CYS A 192 -4.64 9.09 -4.90
C CYS A 192 -3.41 8.93 -5.81
N SER A 193 -3.37 9.66 -6.93
CA SER A 193 -2.32 9.56 -7.96
C SER A 193 -0.90 9.81 -7.41
N LYS A 194 -0.78 10.60 -6.34
CA LYS A 194 0.52 10.93 -5.72
C LYS A 194 1.10 9.77 -4.91
N CYS A 195 0.27 9.08 -4.14
CA CYS A 195 0.70 7.96 -3.32
C CYS A 195 0.26 6.60 -3.87
N ALA A 196 -0.39 6.54 -5.03
CA ALA A 196 -0.97 5.35 -5.64
C ALA A 196 -1.86 4.54 -4.69
N GLY A 197 -2.62 5.21 -3.82
CA GLY A 197 -3.51 4.54 -2.88
C GLY A 197 -2.87 4.04 -1.59
N PHE A 198 -1.56 4.21 -1.40
CA PHE A 198 -0.88 3.78 -0.17
C PHE A 198 -0.99 4.77 1.00
N GLY A 199 -1.55 5.96 0.74
CA GLY A 199 -1.67 7.06 1.71
C GLY A 199 -0.35 7.72 2.10
N ARG A 200 0.77 7.30 1.51
CA ARG A 200 2.12 7.51 2.05
C ARG A 200 3.16 7.74 0.95
N ILE A 201 4.24 8.46 1.27
CA ILE A 201 5.40 8.68 0.38
C ILE A 201 6.74 8.45 1.11
N ASP A 202 7.80 8.17 0.36
CA ASP A 202 9.15 8.00 0.89
C ASP A 202 9.66 9.29 1.56
N CYS A 203 10.37 9.16 2.68
CA CYS A 203 11.12 10.25 3.30
C CYS A 203 12.16 10.78 2.31
N LYS A 204 12.19 12.09 2.05
CA LYS A 204 13.10 12.71 1.07
C LYS A 204 14.57 12.57 1.50
N ASP A 205 14.85 12.72 2.79
CA ASP A 205 16.20 12.69 3.34
C ASP A 205 16.85 11.31 3.26
N CYS A 206 16.13 10.27 3.70
CA CYS A 206 16.67 8.91 3.68
C CYS A 206 16.21 8.08 2.47
N LYS A 207 15.38 8.64 1.58
CA LYS A 207 14.81 7.98 0.40
C LYS A 207 14.16 6.63 0.75
N GLY A 208 13.44 6.59 1.87
CA GLY A 208 12.77 5.39 2.39
C GLY A 208 13.69 4.32 2.99
N GLU A 209 15.00 4.58 3.13
CA GLU A 209 15.96 3.55 3.53
C GLU A 209 15.98 3.25 5.02
N GLY A 210 15.97 4.29 5.85
CA GLY A 210 16.49 4.05 7.19
C GLY A 210 17.13 5.24 7.86
N ARG A 211 17.99 5.79 7.04
CA ARG A 211 19.38 5.93 7.40
C ARG A 211 19.98 6.80 6.31
N VAL A 212 20.78 7.75 6.73
CA VAL A 212 21.54 8.62 5.83
C VAL A 212 23.03 8.35 6.07
N LYS A 213 23.86 8.72 5.08
CA LYS A 213 25.31 8.67 5.25
C LYS A 213 25.71 9.49 6.48
N CYS A 214 26.79 9.06 7.15
CA CYS A 214 27.36 9.84 8.23
C CYS A 214 28.09 11.05 7.62
N ASP A 215 27.75 12.26 8.07
CA ASP A 215 28.38 13.50 7.58
C ASP A 215 29.74 13.78 8.24
N ASN A 216 30.22 12.89 9.10
CA ASN A 216 31.48 13.09 9.81
C ASN A 216 32.67 12.92 8.85
N ARG A 217 33.57 13.90 8.79
CA ARG A 217 34.69 13.94 7.83
C ARG A 217 35.67 12.76 7.99
N GLU A 218 35.80 12.24 9.21
CA GLU A 218 36.70 11.12 9.56
C GLU A 218 36.01 9.75 9.51
N CYS A 219 34.86 9.67 8.84
CA CYS A 219 34.10 8.43 8.74
C CYS A 219 34.73 7.49 7.70
N ILE A 220 35.66 6.63 8.12
CA ILE A 220 36.32 5.64 7.25
C ILE A 220 35.51 4.34 7.26
N ASN A 221 34.96 3.94 6.10
CA ASN A 221 34.10 2.74 5.98
C ASN A 221 32.97 2.69 7.01
N GLY A 222 32.56 3.87 7.46
CA GLY A 222 31.44 3.99 8.33
C GLY A 222 31.65 3.75 9.79
N ARG A 223 32.82 4.07 10.31
CA ARG A 223 33.02 4.12 11.74
C ARG A 223 33.77 5.40 12.05
N VAL A 224 33.53 5.96 13.23
CA VAL A 224 34.35 7.07 13.71
C VAL A 224 35.45 6.43 14.55
N PRO A 225 36.74 6.66 14.21
CA PRO A 225 37.82 6.23 15.08
C PRO A 225 37.69 6.96 16.43
N LEU A 226 37.73 6.22 17.53
CA LEU A 226 37.97 6.81 18.85
C LEU A 226 39.45 6.71 19.15
N GLU A 227 40.04 7.82 19.58
CA GLU A 227 41.36 7.85 20.19
C GLU A 227 41.17 7.63 21.70
N ASP A 228 41.53 6.45 22.20
CA ASP A 228 41.66 6.19 23.64
C ASP A 228 43.08 6.63 24.03
N GLY A 229 43.19 7.64 24.89
CA GLY A 229 44.42 8.41 25.18
C GLY A 229 45.62 7.69 25.79
N ASP A 230 45.68 6.36 25.75
CA ASP A 230 46.87 5.60 26.16
C ASP A 230 46.99 4.22 25.48
N SER A 231 46.36 4.02 24.32
CA SER A 231 46.41 2.75 23.61
C SER A 231 46.31 2.95 22.10
N THR A 232 47.26 2.40 21.33
CA THR A 232 47.28 2.35 19.85
C THR A 232 46.16 1.48 19.25
N VAL A 233 45.08 1.24 20.00
CA VAL A 233 43.92 0.48 19.58
C VAL A 233 42.86 1.47 19.11
N THR A 234 42.77 1.71 17.80
CA THR A 234 41.64 2.44 17.23
C THR A 234 40.36 1.64 17.45
N ARG A 235 39.63 1.92 18.52
CA ARG A 235 38.29 1.37 18.72
C ARG A 235 37.36 2.06 17.74
N MET A 236 36.99 1.34 16.70
CA MET A 236 35.99 1.84 15.77
C MET A 236 34.60 1.76 16.40
N GLN A 237 34.08 2.89 16.89
CA GLN A 237 32.69 3.01 17.33
C GLN A 237 31.78 3.51 16.19
N GLY A 238 30.54 2.99 16.15
CA GLY A 238 29.47 3.50 15.27
C GLY A 238 29.49 2.96 13.84
N LYS A 239 28.39 3.17 13.09
CA LYS A 239 28.13 2.63 11.74
C LYS A 239 28.12 3.73 10.66
N ALA A 240 28.30 3.32 9.38
CA ALA A 240 28.39 4.09 8.12
C ALA A 240 27.23 4.98 7.76
N SER A 241 26.21 4.86 8.57
CA SER A 241 24.95 5.49 8.38
C SER A 241 24.55 5.92 9.77
N LYS A 242 24.39 7.22 9.98
CA LYS A 242 23.69 7.66 11.17
C LYS A 242 22.21 7.34 11.00
N ARG A 243 21.56 7.20 12.14
CA ARG A 243 20.10 7.27 12.17
C ARG A 243 19.72 8.58 11.50
N CYS A 244 18.94 8.54 10.42
CA CYS A 244 18.47 9.79 9.83
C CYS A 244 17.70 10.53 10.92
N ARG A 245 18.07 11.79 11.20
CA ARG A 245 17.54 12.54 12.35
C ARG A 245 16.06 12.83 12.16
N GLU A 246 15.73 13.17 10.92
CA GLU A 246 14.40 13.18 10.34
C GLU A 246 13.68 11.84 10.36
N CYS A 247 14.25 10.74 10.87
CA CYS A 247 13.57 9.45 10.87
C CYS A 247 14.06 8.48 11.96
N LEU A 248 14.75 9.02 12.97
CA LEU A 248 15.44 8.33 14.06
C LEU A 248 16.04 6.95 13.72
N GLY A 249 16.54 6.76 12.49
CA GLY A 249 17.26 5.54 12.07
C GLY A 249 16.42 4.31 11.78
N ARG A 250 15.11 4.47 11.77
CA ARG A 250 14.16 3.45 11.32
C ARG A 250 13.98 3.48 9.81
N GLY A 251 14.34 4.61 9.19
CA GLY A 251 13.85 5.00 7.86
C GLY A 251 12.59 5.82 7.95
N SER A 252 12.25 6.16 9.20
CA SER A 252 11.00 6.74 9.60
C SER A 252 10.93 7.34 10.99
N LEU A 253 10.31 8.51 11.11
CA LEU A 253 9.92 9.05 12.43
C LEU A 253 8.78 8.24 13.02
N LEU A 254 8.69 8.24 14.36
CA LEU A 254 7.38 8.20 15.00
C LEU A 254 6.78 9.57 14.69
N CYS A 255 5.89 9.60 13.72
CA CYS A 255 4.98 10.72 13.58
C CYS A 255 3.87 10.47 14.61
N GLU A 256 3.64 11.44 15.49
CA GLU A 256 2.56 11.37 16.50
C GLU A 256 1.18 11.19 15.81
N ASP A 257 1.05 11.64 14.55
CA ASP A 257 -0.17 11.49 13.76
C ASP A 257 -0.31 10.13 13.03
N CYS A 258 0.74 9.31 12.93
CA CYS A 258 0.67 8.05 12.17
C CYS A 258 1.43 6.85 12.76
N ASP A 259 1.74 6.93 14.06
CA ASP A 259 2.06 5.82 14.97
C ASP A 259 3.12 4.81 14.49
N GLY A 260 4.13 5.28 13.74
CA GLY A 260 5.36 4.51 13.45
C GLY A 260 5.44 3.76 12.11
N ASP A 261 4.53 3.99 11.17
CA ASP A 261 4.38 3.28 9.87
C ASP A 261 5.33 3.72 8.72
N ALA A 262 6.52 4.15 9.07
CA ALA A 262 7.63 4.38 8.17
C ALA A 262 7.53 5.17 6.85
N THR A 263 6.65 6.16 6.79
CA THR A 263 6.41 7.03 5.62
C THR A 263 5.64 8.28 6.07
N VAL A 264 5.77 9.41 5.36
CA VAL A 264 4.94 10.59 5.65
C VAL A 264 3.58 10.46 4.98
N LEU A 265 2.52 10.90 5.67
CA LEU A 265 1.19 10.94 5.07
C LEU A 265 1.22 11.79 3.80
N CYS A 266 0.57 11.30 2.76
CA CYS A 266 0.45 12.04 1.53
C CYS A 266 -0.42 13.27 1.78
N LYS A 267 0.17 14.47 1.69
CA LYS A 267 -0.52 15.75 1.94
C LYS A 267 -1.76 16.00 1.06
N TYR A 268 -1.91 15.25 -0.03
CA TYR A 268 -3.04 15.38 -0.95
C TYR A 268 -4.27 14.56 -0.53
N CYS A 269 -4.06 13.46 0.18
CA CYS A 269 -5.15 12.59 0.65
C CYS A 269 -5.15 12.44 2.18
N GLU A 270 -4.24 13.13 2.86
CA GLU A 270 -4.05 13.11 4.31
C GLU A 270 -3.96 11.70 4.89
N GLY A 271 -3.32 10.78 4.16
CA GLY A 271 -3.18 9.39 4.60
C GLY A 271 -4.31 8.45 4.22
N SER A 272 -5.46 8.95 3.77
CA SER A 272 -6.58 8.09 3.34
C SER A 272 -6.22 7.18 2.16
N GLY A 273 -5.29 7.64 1.30
CA GLY A 273 -4.99 6.98 0.03
C GLY A 273 -6.03 7.27 -1.06
N GLU A 274 -7.09 8.00 -0.75
CA GLU A 274 -8.20 8.28 -1.66
C GLU A 274 -8.07 9.68 -2.29
N SER A 275 -8.59 9.85 -3.50
CA SER A 275 -8.69 11.17 -4.15
C SER A 275 -9.65 12.11 -3.38
N GLU A 276 -9.51 13.43 -3.55
CA GLU A 276 -10.43 14.42 -2.96
C GLU A 276 -11.88 14.22 -3.44
N LYS A 277 -12.88 14.57 -2.63
CA LYS A 277 -14.30 14.48 -3.05
C LYS A 277 -14.60 15.44 -4.20
N CYS A 278 -15.41 14.99 -5.16
CA CYS A 278 -15.90 15.81 -6.26
C CYS A 278 -16.87 16.87 -5.73
N ARG A 279 -16.55 18.14 -5.95
CA ARG A 279 -17.37 19.29 -5.50
C ARG A 279 -18.74 19.36 -6.16
N LYS A 280 -18.86 18.92 -7.42
CA LYS A 280 -20.10 19.03 -8.20
C LYS A 280 -21.21 18.09 -7.71
N CYS A 281 -20.84 16.89 -7.28
CA CYS A 281 -21.79 15.91 -6.73
C CYS A 281 -21.66 15.73 -5.22
N SER A 282 -20.75 16.48 -4.57
CA SER A 282 -20.41 16.36 -3.14
C SER A 282 -20.10 14.92 -2.69
N GLY A 283 -19.42 14.15 -3.54
CA GLY A 283 -19.13 12.74 -3.23
C GLY A 283 -20.24 11.73 -3.55
N ARG A 284 -21.38 12.13 -4.10
CA ARG A 284 -22.48 11.18 -4.44
C ARG A 284 -22.27 10.37 -5.71
N GLY A 285 -21.46 10.86 -6.65
CA GLY A 285 -21.25 10.23 -7.95
C GLY A 285 -22.35 10.54 -8.98
N TYR A 286 -23.55 10.94 -8.56
CA TYR A 286 -24.62 11.35 -9.46
C TYR A 286 -25.11 12.77 -9.14
N ILE A 287 -25.82 13.37 -10.09
CA ILE A 287 -26.49 14.67 -9.96
C ILE A 287 -27.93 14.53 -10.46
N GLU A 288 -28.80 15.45 -10.05
CA GLU A 288 -30.14 15.55 -10.62
C GLU A 288 -30.08 15.73 -12.13
N CYS A 289 -31.01 15.09 -12.83
CA CYS A 289 -31.11 15.20 -14.27
C CYS A 289 -31.37 16.65 -14.65
N ARG A 290 -30.45 17.26 -15.39
CA ARG A 290 -30.56 18.67 -15.81
C ARG A 290 -31.78 18.96 -16.67
N ARG A 291 -32.34 17.94 -17.33
CA ARG A 291 -33.47 18.08 -18.24
C ARG A 291 -34.80 18.09 -17.50
N CYS A 292 -35.03 17.15 -16.60
CA CYS A 292 -36.27 17.06 -15.82
C CYS A 292 -36.17 17.69 -14.41
N GLY A 293 -34.98 18.14 -13.98
CA GLY A 293 -34.78 18.67 -12.62
C GLY A 293 -35.12 17.67 -11.52
N GLY A 294 -34.94 16.37 -11.77
CA GLY A 294 -35.30 15.32 -10.80
C GLY A 294 -36.74 14.78 -10.91
N SER A 295 -37.64 15.42 -11.66
CA SER A 295 -39.06 15.03 -11.71
C SER A 295 -39.37 13.73 -12.47
N MET A 296 -38.36 13.08 -13.07
CA MET A 296 -38.49 11.91 -13.94
C MET A 296 -39.27 12.16 -15.26
N GLU A 297 -39.94 13.30 -15.39
CA GLU A 297 -40.72 13.70 -16.56
C GLU A 297 -40.20 15.00 -17.18
N TYR A 298 -40.23 15.11 -18.51
CA TYR A 298 -39.92 16.33 -19.23
C TYR A 298 -41.01 16.64 -20.25
N LYS A 299 -41.71 17.76 -20.04
CA LYS A 299 -42.85 18.18 -20.87
C LYS A 299 -44.00 17.14 -20.90
N GLY A 300 -44.35 16.60 -19.74
CA GLY A 300 -45.46 15.64 -19.58
C GLY A 300 -45.22 14.27 -20.23
N LYS A 301 -43.96 13.93 -20.47
CA LYS A 301 -43.53 12.61 -20.98
C LYS A 301 -42.36 12.12 -20.16
N GLU A 302 -42.19 10.80 -20.12
CA GLU A 302 -41.04 10.13 -19.54
C GLU A 302 -39.72 10.76 -20.01
N CYS A 303 -38.85 11.10 -19.06
CA CYS A 303 -37.58 11.72 -19.39
C CYS A 303 -36.63 10.68 -19.97
N THR A 304 -36.55 10.62 -21.30
CA THR A 304 -35.64 9.69 -22.02
C THR A 304 -34.16 9.96 -21.75
N TYR A 305 -33.80 11.18 -21.32
CA TYR A 305 -32.41 11.53 -21.00
C TYR A 305 -31.87 10.80 -19.77
N CYS A 306 -32.68 10.71 -18.70
CA CYS A 306 -32.33 9.95 -17.51
C CYS A 306 -33.05 8.61 -17.41
N ARG A 307 -33.70 8.15 -18.50
CA ARG A 307 -34.49 6.91 -18.54
C ARG A 307 -35.41 6.79 -17.33
N THR A 308 -36.16 7.86 -17.04
CA THR A 308 -37.10 7.94 -15.91
C THR A 308 -36.50 7.79 -14.50
N GLU A 309 -35.17 7.89 -14.34
CA GLU A 309 -34.54 7.76 -13.02
C GLU A 309 -34.44 9.10 -12.25
N GLY A 310 -34.69 10.23 -12.91
CA GLY A 310 -34.59 11.58 -12.32
C GLY A 310 -33.16 12.04 -12.03
N VAL A 311 -32.16 11.15 -12.11
CA VAL A 311 -30.75 11.45 -11.88
C VAL A 311 -29.89 11.04 -13.07
N SER A 312 -28.65 11.54 -13.11
CA SER A 312 -27.66 11.16 -14.12
C SER A 312 -26.28 11.07 -13.48
N ILE A 313 -25.42 10.21 -14.03
CA ILE A 313 -24.03 10.10 -13.59
C ILE A 313 -23.33 11.46 -13.70
N CYS A 314 -22.59 11.83 -12.65
CA CYS A 314 -21.85 13.07 -12.64
C CYS A 314 -20.69 13.00 -13.63
N THR A 315 -20.82 13.69 -14.76
CA THR A 315 -19.81 13.73 -15.82
C THR A 315 -18.48 14.38 -15.42
N SER A 316 -18.42 15.08 -14.28
CA SER A 316 -17.17 15.70 -13.81
C SER A 316 -16.27 14.74 -13.04
N CYS A 317 -16.82 13.61 -12.57
CA CYS A 317 -16.06 12.56 -11.89
C CYS A 317 -16.41 11.16 -12.43
N ASN A 318 -17.11 11.09 -13.57
CA ASN A 318 -17.63 9.86 -14.18
C ASN A 318 -18.31 8.90 -13.19
N GLY A 319 -19.02 9.43 -12.19
CA GLY A 319 -19.71 8.59 -11.22
C GLY A 319 -18.91 8.20 -9.98
N GLU A 320 -17.60 8.38 -9.98
CA GLU A 320 -16.71 7.99 -8.88
C GLU A 320 -16.94 8.81 -7.61
N GLY A 321 -17.53 10.01 -7.72
CA GLY A 321 -17.72 10.88 -6.57
C GLY A 321 -16.43 11.57 -6.07
N HIS A 322 -15.27 11.27 -6.65
CA HIS A 322 -13.99 11.89 -6.33
C HIS A 322 -13.38 12.64 -7.52
N LYS A 323 -12.39 13.48 -7.26
CA LYS A 323 -11.66 14.25 -8.27
C LYS A 323 -10.68 13.33 -8.98
N GLN A 324 -10.80 13.26 -10.31
CA GLN A 324 -9.88 12.55 -11.19
C GLN A 324 -8.55 13.31 -11.35
#